data_AF-A0A1M6KC35-F1
#
_entry.id   AF-A0A1M6KC35-F1
#
_cell.length_a   1.000
_cell.length_b   1.000
_cell.length_c   1.000
_cell.angle_alpha   90.00
_cell.angle_beta   90.00
_cell.angle_gamma   90.00
#
_symmetry.space_group_name_H-M   'P 1'
#
loop_
_entity.id
_entity.type
_entity.pdbx_description
1 polymer ?
#
loop_
_entity_poly.entity_id
_entity_poly.type
_entity_poly.pdbx_seq_one_letter_code
_entity_poly.pdbx_strand_id
1 'polypeptide(L)'
;MRPVKIAAVLLFLAGLTAMAVYTTNYADKEKKVERARGLSVEIIDVDSGYGYQILHNNRILIQQDFIPGIQGKTAFSSSAEAKRVADLVVSKLAHNQSPEVFLSELEALQITALNGR
;
A
#
# COMPACT_ATOMS: atom_id res chain seq x y z
N MET A 1 -28.02 14.93 42.43
CA MET A 1 -27.52 15.74 41.30
C MET A 1 -28.60 15.76 40.22
N ARG A 2 -29.00 16.93 39.69
CA ARG A 2 -30.13 17.02 38.73
C ARG A 2 -29.73 16.39 37.38
N PRO A 3 -30.62 15.64 36.69
CA PRO A 3 -30.31 14.83 35.50
C PRO A 3 -29.63 15.63 34.37
N VAL A 4 -29.93 16.92 34.26
CA VAL A 4 -29.33 17.86 33.29
C VAL A 4 -27.80 17.96 33.43
N LYS A 5 -27.25 17.89 34.65
CA LYS A 5 -25.80 17.97 34.86
C LYS A 5 -25.06 16.72 34.36
N ILE A 6 -25.71 15.55 34.45
CA ILE A 6 -25.14 14.29 33.98
C ILE A 6 -25.11 14.28 32.44
N ALA A 7 -26.20 14.70 31.80
CA ALA A 7 -26.27 14.81 30.34
C ALA A 7 -25.22 15.77 29.76
N ALA A 8 -24.99 16.91 30.40
CA ALA A 8 -23.97 17.88 29.98
C ALA A 8 -22.54 17.31 30.06
N VAL A 9 -22.23 16.54 31.11
CA VAL A 9 -20.92 15.87 31.25
C VAL A 9 -20.73 14.84 30.14
N LEU A 10 -21.76 14.06 29.80
CA LEU A 10 -21.67 13.06 28.74
C LEU A 10 -21.46 13.68 27.35
N LEU A 11 -22.13 14.80 27.04
CA LEU A 11 -21.93 15.52 25.76
C LEU A 11 -20.52 16.09 25.63
N PHE A 12 -19.98 16.63 26.73
CA PHE A 12 -18.61 17.13 26.74
C PHE A 12 -17.58 16.02 26.51
N LEU A 13 -17.76 14.86 27.18
CA LEU A 13 -16.92 13.69 26.98
C LEU A 13 -16.99 13.17 25.54
N ALA A 14 -18.18 13.13 24.93
CA ALA A 14 -18.35 12.74 23.53
C ALA A 14 -17.66 13.71 22.54
N GLY A 15 -17.65 15.01 22.85
CA GLY A 15 -16.91 16.00 22.05
C GLY A 15 -15.39 15.79 22.12
N LEU A 16 -14.85 15.50 23.30
CA LEU A 16 -13.42 15.22 23.47
C LEU A 16 -12.99 13.94 22.76
N THR A 17 -13.81 12.88 22.81
CA THR A 17 -13.48 11.62 22.10
C THR A 17 -13.54 11.81 20.58
N ALA A 18 -14.54 12.51 20.06
CA ALA A 18 -14.61 12.84 18.64
C ALA A 18 -13.42 13.69 18.17
N MET A 19 -13.02 14.69 18.97
CA MET A 19 -11.84 15.52 18.70
C MET A 19 -10.54 14.68 18.69
N ALA A 20 -10.35 13.79 19.66
CA ALA A 20 -9.17 12.93 19.72
C ALA A 20 -9.10 11.95 18.54
N VAL A 21 -10.22 11.33 18.15
CA VAL A 21 -10.29 10.46 16.97
C VAL A 21 -10.02 11.25 15.68
N TYR A 22 -10.54 12.48 15.58
CA TYR A 22 -10.27 13.34 14.44
C TYR A 22 -8.79 13.68 14.33
N THR A 23 -8.12 14.05 15.43
CA THR A 23 -6.69 14.41 15.42
C THR A 23 -5.78 13.22 15.14
N THR A 24 -6.08 12.02 15.65
CA THR A 24 -5.29 10.82 15.33
C THR A 24 -5.40 10.43 13.85
N ASN A 25 -6.60 10.46 13.29
CA ASN A 25 -6.81 10.17 11.86
C ASN A 25 -6.12 11.19 10.95
N TYR A 26 -6.08 12.46 11.35
CA TYR A 26 -5.38 13.50 10.60
C TYR A 26 -3.86 13.27 10.60
N ALA A 27 -3.28 12.94 11.75
CA ALA A 27 -1.85 12.70 11.89
C ALA A 27 -1.37 11.46 11.10
N ASP A 28 -2.14 10.37 11.09
CA ASP A 28 -1.78 9.17 10.31
C ASP A 28 -1.85 9.43 8.80
N LYS A 29 -2.79 10.26 8.35
CA LYS A 29 -2.89 10.66 6.95
C LYS A 29 -1.65 11.43 6.51
N GLU A 30 -1.16 12.38 7.31
CA GLU A 30 0.08 13.11 7.00
C GLU A 30 1.31 12.20 6.95
N LYS A 31 1.48 11.31 7.94
CA LYS A 31 2.59 10.33 7.95
C LYS A 31 2.58 9.44 6.72
N LYS A 32 1.41 8.99 6.27
CA LYS A 32 1.28 8.19 5.04
C LYS A 32 1.69 9.00 3.80
N VAL A 33 1.26 10.25 3.69
CA VAL A 33 1.65 11.15 2.60
C VAL A 33 3.17 11.39 2.61
N GLU A 34 3.77 11.54 3.79
CA GLU A 34 5.21 11.69 3.96
C GLU A 34 5.97 10.42 3.54
N ARG A 35 5.52 9.23 3.94
CA ARG A 35 6.14 7.95 3.56
C ARG A 35 6.02 7.65 2.06
N ALA A 36 4.91 8.05 1.47
CA ALA A 36 4.73 7.96 0.02
C ALA A 36 5.56 9.00 -0.74
N ARG A 37 6.02 10.07 -0.05
CA ARG A 37 6.79 11.13 -0.66
C ARG A 37 8.13 10.60 -1.14
N GLY A 38 8.45 10.86 -2.39
CA GLY A 38 9.70 10.42 -2.99
C GLY A 38 9.70 8.96 -3.44
N LEU A 39 8.62 8.20 -3.20
CA LEU A 39 8.44 6.90 -3.85
C LEU A 39 7.99 7.10 -5.30
N SER A 40 8.65 6.41 -6.23
CA SER A 40 8.24 6.35 -7.64
C SER A 40 8.36 4.94 -8.19
N VAL A 41 7.52 4.63 -9.18
CA VAL A 41 7.50 3.34 -9.87
C VAL A 41 8.04 3.53 -11.27
N GLU A 42 8.96 2.66 -11.67
CA GLU A 42 9.43 2.53 -13.04
C GLU A 42 9.16 1.11 -13.53
N ILE A 43 8.59 0.99 -14.72
CA ILE A 43 8.41 -0.31 -15.38
C ILE A 43 9.60 -0.54 -16.30
N ILE A 44 10.17 -1.73 -16.21
CA ILE A 44 11.37 -2.11 -16.97
C ILE A 44 11.05 -3.28 -17.88
N ASP A 45 11.64 -3.26 -19.08
CA ASP A 45 11.68 -4.43 -19.95
C ASP A 45 12.73 -5.42 -19.42
N VAL A 46 12.38 -6.69 -19.41
CA VAL A 46 13.28 -7.81 -19.08
C VAL A 46 13.19 -8.85 -20.20
N ASP A 47 14.16 -9.76 -20.27
CA ASP A 47 14.32 -10.69 -21.40
C ASP A 47 13.01 -11.37 -21.86
N SER A 48 12.13 -11.74 -20.92
CA SER A 48 10.91 -12.51 -21.17
C SER A 48 9.60 -11.76 -20.87
N GLY A 49 9.65 -10.44 -20.68
CA GLY A 49 8.46 -9.64 -20.38
C GLY A 49 8.78 -8.36 -19.64
N TYR A 50 8.05 -8.10 -18.56
CA TYR A 50 8.19 -6.87 -17.78
C TYR A 50 8.55 -7.16 -16.33
N GLY A 51 9.31 -6.25 -15.72
CA GLY A 51 9.54 -6.14 -14.29
C GLY A 51 9.18 -4.74 -13.80
N TYR A 52 9.48 -4.45 -12.54
CA TYR A 52 9.35 -3.10 -12.01
C TYR A 52 10.46 -2.74 -11.04
N GLN A 53 10.68 -1.45 -10.90
CA GLN A 53 11.51 -0.85 -9.86
C GLN A 53 10.66 0.11 -9.03
N ILE A 54 10.95 0.14 -7.74
CA ILE A 54 10.45 1.18 -6.82
C ILE A 54 11.67 1.96 -6.37
N LEU A 55 11.66 3.26 -6.61
CA LEU A 55 12.72 4.17 -6.23
C LEU A 55 12.27 5.00 -5.04
N HIS A 56 13.20 5.37 -4.17
CA HIS A 56 12.99 6.39 -3.14
C HIS A 56 14.05 7.48 -3.31
N ASN A 57 13.62 8.70 -3.64
CA ASN A 57 14.52 9.82 -3.94
C ASN A 57 15.61 9.46 -4.96
N ASN A 58 15.18 8.93 -6.11
CA ASN A 58 16.03 8.50 -7.24
C ASN A 58 17.01 7.35 -6.95
N ARG A 59 16.88 6.65 -5.82
CA ARG A 59 17.63 5.42 -5.53
C ARG A 59 16.71 4.22 -5.62
N ILE A 60 17.16 3.16 -6.31
CA ILE A 60 16.42 1.90 -6.37
C ILE A 60 16.30 1.32 -4.96
N LEU A 61 15.06 1.18 -4.49
CA LEU A 61 14.70 0.58 -3.22
C LEU A 61 14.32 -0.89 -3.40
N ILE A 62 13.55 -1.18 -4.46
CA ILE A 62 13.14 -2.54 -4.85
C ILE A 62 13.37 -2.68 -6.35
N GLN A 63 14.00 -3.77 -6.76
CA GLN A 63 14.07 -4.21 -8.14
C GLN A 63 13.47 -5.60 -8.23
N GLN A 64 12.48 -5.77 -9.09
CA GLN A 64 11.71 -6.99 -9.20
C GLN A 64 11.51 -7.35 -10.68
N ASP A 65 12.44 -8.16 -11.19
CA ASP A 65 12.47 -8.60 -12.58
C ASP A 65 11.39 -9.67 -12.87
N PHE A 66 10.92 -10.37 -11.84
CA PHE A 66 9.97 -11.49 -11.93
C PHE A 66 8.80 -11.34 -10.97
N ILE A 67 7.68 -12.00 -11.27
CA ILE A 67 6.47 -11.97 -10.43
C ILE A 67 6.81 -12.46 -9.01
N PRO A 68 6.63 -11.63 -7.96
CA PRO A 68 6.88 -12.05 -6.58
C PRO A 68 5.85 -13.09 -6.13
N GLY A 69 6.16 -13.88 -5.11
CA GLY A 69 5.19 -14.80 -4.50
C GLY A 69 4.83 -16.04 -5.32
N ILE A 70 5.41 -16.24 -6.51
CA ILE A 70 5.31 -17.47 -7.30
C ILE A 70 6.67 -18.12 -7.52
N GLN A 71 6.69 -19.44 -7.67
CA GLN A 71 7.93 -20.18 -7.96
C GLN A 71 8.38 -19.96 -9.42
N GLY A 72 9.67 -19.77 -9.62
CA GLY A 72 10.32 -19.67 -10.94
C GLY A 72 10.77 -18.25 -11.30
N LYS A 73 11.29 -18.09 -12.51
CA LYS A 73 11.70 -16.80 -13.09
C LYS A 73 10.71 -16.36 -14.18
N THR A 74 9.47 -16.15 -13.76
CA THR A 74 8.39 -15.74 -14.66
C THR A 74 8.25 -14.22 -14.62
N ALA A 75 8.50 -13.55 -15.74
CA ALA A 75 8.27 -12.11 -15.88
C ALA A 75 6.77 -11.81 -16.01
N PHE A 76 6.38 -10.54 -15.81
CA PHE A 76 5.02 -10.10 -16.08
C PHE A 76 4.74 -10.11 -17.58
N SER A 77 3.53 -10.50 -17.97
CA SER A 77 3.15 -10.58 -19.39
C SER A 77 2.92 -9.21 -20.03
N SER A 78 2.65 -8.18 -19.20
CA SER A 78 2.45 -6.81 -19.64
C SER A 78 2.97 -5.80 -18.61
N SER A 79 3.31 -4.61 -19.09
CA SER A 79 3.66 -3.47 -18.24
C SER A 79 2.55 -3.10 -17.26
N ALA A 80 1.28 -3.28 -17.65
CA ALA A 80 0.12 -3.01 -16.80
C ALA A 80 0.03 -3.98 -15.61
N GLU A 81 0.39 -5.27 -15.79
CA GLU A 81 0.49 -6.23 -14.69
C GLU A 81 1.61 -5.85 -13.71
N ALA A 82 2.81 -5.59 -14.23
CA ALA A 82 3.93 -5.14 -13.42
C ALA A 82 3.58 -3.88 -12.62
N LYS A 83 2.91 -2.91 -13.26
CA LYS A 83 2.44 -1.67 -12.63
C LYS A 83 1.46 -1.93 -11.49
N ARG A 84 0.45 -2.79 -11.68
CA ARG A 84 -0.53 -3.11 -10.64
C ARG A 84 0.13 -3.70 -9.39
N VAL A 85 1.10 -4.59 -9.56
CA VAL A 85 1.85 -5.17 -8.43
C VAL A 85 2.77 -4.13 -7.79
N ALA A 86 3.48 -3.32 -8.58
CA ALA A 86 4.32 -2.24 -8.06
C ALA A 86 3.51 -1.24 -7.22
N ASP A 87 2.32 -0.85 -7.69
CA ASP A 87 1.41 0.06 -6.97
C ASP A 87 0.92 -0.55 -5.65
N LEU A 88 0.67 -1.87 -5.61
CA LEU A 88 0.38 -2.60 -4.37
C LEU A 88 1.55 -2.51 -3.38
N VAL A 89 2.78 -2.76 -3.85
CA VAL A 89 3.97 -2.69 -2.99
C VAL A 89 4.22 -1.27 -2.49
N VAL A 90 4.09 -0.25 -3.34
CA VAL A 90 4.15 1.16 -2.91
C VAL A 90 3.11 1.48 -1.86
N SER A 91 1.87 0.99 -2.04
CA SER A 91 0.81 1.14 -1.04
C SER A 91 1.23 0.52 0.29
N LYS A 92 1.75 -0.72 0.30
CA LYS A 92 2.22 -1.38 1.53
C LYS A 92 3.33 -0.61 2.23
N LEU A 93 4.33 -0.14 1.47
CA LEU A 93 5.42 0.69 2.00
C LEU A 93 4.89 1.97 2.64
N ALA A 94 3.96 2.67 1.98
CA ALA A 94 3.35 3.88 2.53
C ALA A 94 2.58 3.63 3.85
N HIS A 95 2.03 2.42 4.02
CA HIS A 95 1.36 1.98 5.25
C HIS A 95 2.28 1.29 6.26
N ASN A 96 3.60 1.24 6.01
CA ASN A 96 4.57 0.54 6.86
C ASN A 96 4.23 -0.96 7.06
N GLN A 97 3.67 -1.57 6.01
CA GLN A 97 3.40 -3.00 5.92
C GLN A 97 4.56 -3.69 5.21
N SER A 98 4.70 -5.00 5.42
CA SER A 98 5.67 -5.82 4.68
C SER A 98 5.43 -5.66 3.17
N PRO A 99 6.46 -5.39 2.35
CA PRO A 99 6.32 -5.29 0.89
C PRO A 99 6.15 -6.65 0.21
N GLU A 100 6.22 -7.75 0.97
CA GLU A 100 5.96 -9.11 0.47
C GLU A 100 4.58 -9.20 -0.18
N VAL A 101 4.52 -9.79 -1.38
CA VAL A 101 3.28 -9.97 -2.16
C VAL A 101 2.87 -11.43 -2.10
N PHE A 102 1.66 -11.68 -1.61
CA PHE A 102 1.09 -13.01 -1.46
C PHE A 102 0.32 -13.44 -2.70
N LEU A 103 0.17 -14.75 -2.88
CA LEU A 103 -0.55 -15.34 -4.01
C LEU A 103 -1.98 -14.80 -4.15
N SER A 104 -2.71 -14.69 -3.03
CA SER A 104 -4.08 -14.17 -3.01
C SER A 104 -4.19 -12.71 -3.51
N GLU A 105 -3.15 -11.91 -3.33
CA GLU A 105 -3.13 -10.53 -3.81
C GLU A 105 -2.89 -10.48 -5.32
N LEU A 106 -2.06 -11.37 -5.84
CA LEU A 106 -1.85 -11.52 -7.28
C LEU A 106 -3.12 -12.03 -7.98
N GLU A 107 -3.87 -12.94 -7.34
CA GLU A 107 -5.18 -13.40 -7.82
C GLU A 107 -6.19 -12.24 -7.84
N ALA A 108 -6.26 -11.46 -6.77
CA ALA A 108 -7.12 -10.27 -6.70
C ALA A 108 -6.75 -9.21 -7.75
N LEU A 109 -5.46 -9.11 -8.09
CA LEU A 109 -4.95 -8.25 -9.15
C LEU A 109 -5.06 -8.87 -10.55
N GLN A 110 -5.62 -10.08 -10.69
CA GLN A 110 -5.82 -10.77 -11.98
C GLN A 110 -4.52 -10.85 -12.80
N ILE A 111 -3.44 -11.34 -12.18
CA ILE A 111 -2.16 -11.57 -12.85
C ILE A 111 -2.25 -12.87 -13.67
N THR A 112 -2.02 -12.75 -14.98
CA THR A 112 -2.29 -13.82 -15.96
C THR A 112 -1.49 -15.10 -15.70
N ALA A 113 -0.29 -14.98 -15.13
CA ALA A 113 0.55 -16.13 -14.79
C ALA A 113 -0.09 -17.11 -13.78
N LEU A 114 -1.19 -16.72 -13.14
CA LEU A 114 -1.95 -17.57 -12.22
C LEU A 114 -3.10 -18.33 -12.89
N ASN A 115 -3.57 -17.87 -14.06
CA ASN A 115 -4.76 -18.43 -14.73
C ASN A 115 -4.50 -19.81 -15.39
N GLY A 116 -3.25 -20.28 -15.40
CA GLY A 116 -2.85 -21.57 -15.98
C GLY A 116 -2.46 -22.64 -14.94
N ARG A 117 -2.84 -22.45 -13.67
CA ARG A 117 -2.66 -23.42 -12.59
C ARG A 117 -3.95 -24.15 -12.24
#